data_AF-A0A8J7PBJ2-F1
#
_entry.id   AF-A0A8J7PBJ2-F1
#
_cell.length_a   1.000
_cell.length_b   1.000
_cell.length_c   1.000
_cell.angle_alpha   90.00
_cell.angle_beta   90.00
_cell.angle_gamma   90.00
#
_symmetry.space_group_name_H-M   'P 1'
#
loop_
_entity.id
_entity.type
_entity.pdbx_description
1 polymer ?
#
loop_
_entity_poly.entity_id
_entity_poly.type
_entity_poly.pdbx_seq_one_letter_code
_entity_poly.pdbx_strand_id
1 'polypeptide(L)'
;MIRTTARALFVFALAFTVGASAGVAALRAHQTGAPGTGKILAADSEPTEENADQPIIWPANVGSPEQVFYAQQQRMQDSIDKLAPRAPGKTNLYLISFAGDGEENVFRNEVDYVEKLFSERFDAKGRILTLVNNPSTLDRRPIASLSNLEIAIDALGKKLDPNDDVLMLFITTHGSRAHELYVSLDPLPLDQIVPEDLADLFSESPIKHRVFVISACYSGGFIDALKDDNTMVVTAARGDRASFGCGTTSEITDFGRAFFVDALNRTASFTDAFADAKKEIDAWETRDQQTHSLPQIATTPAIEAKLKNWRGGFKPGPAVPFHPPAREHSAPSKPRSDKPSVEAR
;
A
#
# COMPACT_ATOMS: atom_id res chain seq x y z
N MET A 1 40.87 -15.00 -38.43
CA MET A 1 40.60 -16.44 -38.27
C MET A 1 39.23 -16.61 -37.65
N ILE A 2 38.34 -17.27 -38.39
CA ILE A 2 36.93 -17.53 -38.07
C ILE A 2 36.85 -18.70 -37.10
N ARG A 3 35.96 -18.65 -36.11
CA ARG A 3 35.18 -19.83 -35.64
C ARG A 3 33.98 -19.42 -34.78
N THR A 4 32.83 -19.43 -35.45
CA THR A 4 31.45 -19.55 -34.99
C THR A 4 31.15 -20.94 -34.41
N THR A 5 30.31 -21.02 -33.39
CA THR A 5 29.40 -22.16 -33.05
C THR A 5 28.47 -21.72 -31.92
N ALA A 6 27.20 -22.10 -31.76
CA ALA A 6 26.08 -22.48 -32.60
C ALA A 6 24.88 -22.56 -31.63
N ARG A 7 23.71 -22.02 -31.99
CA ARG A 7 22.45 -22.11 -31.23
C ARG A 7 21.88 -23.52 -31.30
N ALA A 8 21.28 -24.02 -30.21
CA ALA A 8 20.35 -25.14 -30.24
C ALA A 8 18.99 -24.70 -29.66
N LEU A 9 17.98 -24.63 -30.54
CA LEU A 9 16.56 -24.56 -30.17
C LEU A 9 16.04 -25.99 -30.02
N PHE A 10 15.27 -26.27 -28.96
CA PHE A 10 14.43 -27.46 -28.88
C PHE A 10 12.97 -27.06 -29.08
N VAL A 11 12.37 -27.65 -30.12
CA VAL A 11 10.93 -27.64 -30.44
C VAL A 11 10.38 -28.99 -29.99
N PHE A 12 9.30 -29.00 -29.20
CA PHE A 12 8.53 -30.21 -28.91
C PHE A 12 7.12 -30.06 -29.50
N ALA A 13 6.73 -31.02 -30.33
CA ALA A 13 5.43 -31.11 -30.98
C ALA A 13 4.56 -32.22 -30.34
N LEU A 14 3.26 -31.95 -30.36
CA LEU A 14 2.10 -32.69 -29.85
C LEU A 14 2.02 -34.18 -30.24
N ALA A 15 1.33 -34.96 -29.39
CA ALA A 15 0.55 -36.13 -29.81
C ALA A 15 -0.84 -36.12 -29.14
N PHE A 16 -1.88 -36.12 -29.99
CA PHE A 16 -3.30 -36.27 -29.67
C PHE A 16 -3.67 -37.77 -29.74
N THR A 17 -4.47 -38.28 -28.81
CA THR A 17 -5.26 -39.50 -29.03
C THR A 17 -6.66 -39.35 -28.43
N VAL A 18 -7.65 -39.43 -29.32
CA VAL A 18 -9.08 -39.54 -29.02
C VAL A 18 -9.46 -41.02 -28.87
N GLY A 19 -10.32 -41.34 -27.92
CA GLY A 19 -10.97 -42.65 -27.83
C GLY A 19 -12.19 -42.60 -26.91
N ALA A 20 -13.38 -42.61 -27.49
CA ALA A 20 -14.67 -42.63 -26.80
C ALA A 20 -15.25 -44.05 -26.78
N SER A 21 -15.91 -44.43 -25.67
CA SER A 21 -17.07 -45.35 -25.71
C SER A 21 -17.81 -45.38 -24.35
N ALA A 22 -19.14 -45.37 -24.46
CA ALA A 22 -20.16 -45.21 -23.42
C ALA A 22 -20.52 -46.52 -22.68
N GLY A 23 -21.21 -46.40 -21.54
CA GLY A 23 -21.96 -47.52 -20.93
C GLY A 23 -22.45 -47.26 -19.50
N VAL A 24 -23.78 -47.16 -19.34
CA VAL A 24 -24.55 -46.81 -18.13
C VAL A 24 -24.72 -48.00 -17.18
N ALA A 25 -24.68 -47.78 -15.86
CA ALA A 25 -25.45 -48.58 -14.89
C ALA A 25 -25.71 -47.79 -13.59
N ALA A 26 -26.99 -47.68 -13.24
CA ALA A 26 -27.49 -47.05 -12.03
C ALA A 26 -27.44 -48.00 -10.83
N LEU A 27 -27.14 -47.48 -9.64
CA LEU A 27 -27.57 -48.06 -8.37
C LEU A 27 -28.03 -46.97 -7.39
N ARG A 28 -29.28 -47.07 -6.98
CA ARG A 28 -29.88 -46.40 -5.81
C ARG A 28 -29.37 -47.08 -4.54
N ALA A 29 -29.01 -46.31 -3.52
CA ALA A 29 -29.13 -46.73 -2.12
C ALA A 29 -29.23 -45.53 -1.15
N HIS A 30 -30.33 -45.54 -0.40
CA HIS A 30 -30.70 -44.92 0.87
C HIS A 30 -30.08 -43.61 1.41
N GLN A 31 -31.00 -42.66 1.65
CA GLN A 31 -30.98 -41.69 2.74
C GLN A 31 -31.00 -42.38 4.12
N THR A 32 -30.17 -41.89 5.05
CA THR A 32 -30.40 -41.96 6.50
C THR A 32 -29.91 -40.67 7.18
N GLY A 33 -30.86 -39.95 7.80
CA GLY A 33 -30.74 -39.19 9.07
C GLY A 33 -29.56 -38.27 9.36
N ALA A 34 -29.85 -36.98 9.57
CA ALA A 34 -28.98 -35.92 10.10
C ALA A 34 -28.57 -36.13 11.59
N PRO A 35 -27.62 -35.34 12.11
CA PRO A 35 -28.05 -34.19 12.91
C PRO A 35 -27.33 -32.87 12.54
N GLY A 36 -28.03 -31.77 12.82
CA GLY A 36 -27.76 -30.43 12.31
C GLY A 36 -26.40 -29.84 12.71
N THR A 37 -25.74 -29.29 11.70
CA THR A 37 -24.68 -28.30 11.86
C THR A 37 -25.32 -26.94 12.06
N GLY A 38 -25.16 -26.37 13.26
CA GLY A 38 -25.46 -24.98 13.53
C GLY A 38 -24.67 -24.08 12.58
N LYS A 39 -25.40 -23.27 11.81
CA LYS A 39 -24.88 -22.08 11.16
C LYS A 39 -24.36 -21.16 12.26
N ILE A 40 -23.05 -21.13 12.46
CA ILE A 40 -22.42 -20.01 13.19
C ILE A 40 -22.42 -18.84 12.22
N LEU A 41 -23.16 -17.81 12.59
CA LEU A 41 -23.36 -16.57 11.85
C LEU A 41 -21.99 -15.88 11.68
N ALA A 42 -21.46 -15.91 10.47
CA ALA A 42 -20.57 -14.87 10.00
C ALA A 42 -21.41 -13.58 9.93
N ALA A 43 -20.84 -12.47 10.39
CA ALA A 43 -21.32 -11.16 9.98
C ALA A 43 -20.99 -11.02 8.48
N ASP A 44 -21.86 -11.58 7.65
CA ASP A 44 -21.95 -11.25 6.24
C ASP A 44 -22.47 -9.81 6.18
N SER A 45 -21.57 -8.84 6.11
CA SER A 45 -21.92 -7.55 5.55
C SER A 45 -22.02 -7.76 4.03
N GLU A 46 -23.17 -8.26 3.57
CA GLU A 46 -23.59 -8.00 2.20
C GLU A 46 -23.62 -6.47 2.02
N PRO A 47 -23.14 -5.93 0.89
CA PRO A 47 -23.16 -4.49 0.66
C PRO A 47 -24.62 -4.05 0.59
N THR A 48 -25.07 -3.32 1.60
CA THR A 48 -26.35 -2.62 1.53
C THR A 48 -26.23 -1.57 0.43
N GLU A 49 -27.28 -1.40 -0.38
CA GLU A 49 -27.36 -0.42 -1.49
C GLU A 49 -27.11 1.05 -1.07
N GLU A 50 -26.93 1.33 0.23
CA GLU A 50 -26.53 2.62 0.79
C GLU A 50 -25.01 2.90 0.74
N ASN A 51 -24.18 1.87 0.48
CA ASN A 51 -22.72 1.99 0.29
C ASN A 51 -22.30 1.68 -1.16
N ALA A 52 -23.11 2.06 -2.15
CA ALA A 52 -22.71 1.96 -3.54
C ALA A 52 -21.48 2.86 -3.80
N ASP A 53 -20.37 2.24 -4.20
CA ASP A 53 -19.13 2.89 -4.63
C ASP A 53 -19.46 4.09 -5.52
N GLN A 54 -19.13 5.29 -5.06
CA GLN A 54 -19.21 6.46 -5.90
C GLN A 54 -18.10 6.32 -6.94
N PRO A 55 -18.42 6.24 -8.25
CA PRO A 55 -17.41 6.03 -9.26
C PRO A 55 -16.38 7.16 -9.19
N ILE A 56 -15.10 6.82 -9.27
CA ILE A 56 -14.04 7.81 -9.42
C ILE A 56 -14.39 8.72 -10.60
N ILE A 57 -14.63 10.00 -10.30
CA ILE A 57 -14.86 10.99 -11.34
C ILE A 57 -13.50 11.41 -11.87
N TRP A 58 -13.16 10.90 -13.04
CA TRP A 58 -11.92 11.27 -13.72
C TRP A 58 -11.87 12.79 -13.99
N PRO A 59 -10.82 13.51 -13.55
CA PRO A 59 -10.80 14.96 -13.67
C PRO A 59 -10.64 15.41 -15.12
N ALA A 60 -11.43 16.40 -15.54
CA ALA A 60 -11.38 16.91 -16.92
C ALA A 60 -10.06 17.64 -17.26
N ASN A 61 -9.27 18.03 -16.26
CA ASN A 61 -8.07 18.86 -16.39
C ASN A 61 -6.74 18.07 -16.42
N VAL A 62 -6.75 16.74 -16.27
CA VAL A 62 -5.51 15.93 -16.14
C VAL A 62 -5.19 15.08 -17.38
N GLY A 63 -5.96 15.22 -18.47
CA GLY A 63 -5.84 14.40 -19.68
C GLY A 63 -6.67 13.12 -19.60
N SER A 64 -6.63 12.28 -20.64
CA SER A 64 -7.27 10.94 -20.61
C SER A 64 -6.49 9.98 -19.69
N PRO A 65 -7.11 8.87 -19.24
CA PRO A 65 -6.40 7.81 -18.53
C PRO A 65 -5.14 7.32 -19.23
N GLU A 66 -5.21 7.14 -20.56
CA GLU A 66 -4.05 6.78 -21.38
C GLU A 66 -2.93 7.83 -21.29
N GLN A 67 -3.25 9.12 -21.41
CA GLN A 67 -2.27 10.20 -21.31
C GLN A 67 -1.62 10.25 -19.92
N VAL A 68 -2.41 10.05 -18.86
CA VAL A 68 -1.89 9.97 -17.49
C VAL A 68 -0.95 8.79 -17.29
N PHE A 69 -1.28 7.63 -17.88
CA PHE A 69 -0.45 6.44 -17.82
C PHE A 69 0.90 6.67 -18.53
N TYR A 70 0.90 7.20 -19.75
CA TYR A 70 2.14 7.53 -20.47
C TYR A 70 2.96 8.65 -19.82
N ALA A 71 2.34 9.53 -19.03
CA ALA A 71 3.03 10.58 -18.29
C ALA A 71 3.80 10.07 -17.05
N GLN A 72 3.60 8.82 -16.62
CA GLN A 72 4.19 8.31 -15.38
C GLN A 72 5.72 8.29 -15.38
N GLN A 73 6.35 7.96 -16.52
CA GLN A 73 7.81 7.97 -16.61
C GLN A 73 8.39 9.35 -16.27
N GLN A 74 7.82 10.42 -16.84
CA GLN A 74 8.27 11.78 -16.55
C GLN A 74 7.92 12.19 -15.11
N ARG A 75 6.72 11.86 -14.61
CA ARG A 75 6.31 12.11 -13.21
C ARG A 75 7.27 11.49 -12.20
N MET A 76 7.70 10.25 -12.46
CA MET A 76 8.68 9.55 -11.64
C MET A 76 10.03 10.24 -11.71
N GLN A 77 10.52 10.57 -12.92
CA GLN A 77 11.79 11.26 -13.09
C GLN A 77 11.81 12.62 -12.36
N ASP A 78 10.76 13.42 -12.52
CA ASP A 78 10.61 14.72 -11.84
C ASP A 78 10.60 14.58 -10.31
N SER A 79 10.06 13.48 -9.78
CA SER A 79 10.04 13.21 -8.33
C SER A 79 11.41 12.74 -7.83
N ILE A 80 12.09 11.90 -8.62
CA ILE A 80 13.43 11.40 -8.31
C ILE A 80 14.47 12.53 -8.35
N ASP A 81 14.37 13.44 -9.31
CA ASP A 81 15.31 14.56 -9.46
C ASP A 81 15.24 15.57 -8.31
N LYS A 82 14.11 15.61 -7.58
CA LYS A 82 13.94 16.41 -6.36
C LYS A 82 14.60 15.78 -5.14
N LEU A 83 15.02 14.51 -5.20
CA LEU A 83 15.67 13.84 -4.08
C LEU A 83 17.06 14.43 -3.83
N ALA A 84 17.24 14.93 -2.61
CA ALA A 84 18.51 15.40 -2.11
C ALA A 84 19.51 14.24 -1.99
N PRO A 85 20.81 14.51 -2.15
CA PRO A 85 21.85 13.53 -1.82
C PRO A 85 21.80 13.18 -0.33
N ARG A 86 22.40 12.04 0.04
CA ARG A 86 22.61 11.67 1.45
C ARG A 86 23.37 12.78 2.20
N ALA A 87 23.05 12.98 3.47
CA ALA A 87 23.88 13.81 4.34
C ALA A 87 25.04 12.94 4.87
N PRO A 88 26.31 13.29 4.59
CA PRO A 88 27.45 12.51 5.05
C PRO A 88 27.64 12.62 6.57
N GLY A 89 28.25 11.59 7.16
CA GLY A 89 28.62 11.57 8.59
C GLY A 89 27.48 11.25 9.57
N LYS A 90 26.31 10.88 9.06
CA LYS A 90 25.19 10.37 9.87
C LYS A 90 24.35 9.38 9.06
N THR A 91 23.64 8.50 9.77
CA THR A 91 22.58 7.68 9.19
C THR A 91 21.44 8.57 8.71
N ASN A 92 21.03 8.41 7.45
CA ASN A 92 19.87 9.05 6.86
C ASN A 92 18.68 8.10 6.89
N LEU A 93 17.48 8.66 7.04
CA LEU A 93 16.23 7.95 6.75
C LEU A 93 15.70 8.46 5.41
N TYR A 94 15.43 7.52 4.51
CA TYR A 94 14.64 7.71 3.31
C TYR A 94 13.25 7.13 3.51
N LEU A 95 12.26 7.71 2.84
CA LEU A 95 10.87 7.28 2.95
C LEU A 95 10.25 7.13 1.56
N ILE A 96 9.59 6.01 1.32
CA ILE A 96 8.56 5.88 0.30
C ILE A 96 7.21 5.84 1.02
N SER A 97 6.31 6.73 0.65
CA SER A 97 4.91 6.68 1.08
C SER A 97 4.03 6.27 -0.09
N PHE A 98 3.12 5.32 0.12
CA PHE A 98 2.29 4.71 -0.92
C PHE A 98 0.82 4.70 -0.47
N ALA A 99 -0.04 5.43 -1.18
CA ALA A 99 -1.49 5.42 -0.98
C ALA A 99 -2.14 4.63 -2.13
N GLY A 100 -2.58 3.40 -1.85
CA GLY A 100 -2.94 2.42 -2.88
C GLY A 100 -4.34 2.56 -3.47
N ASP A 101 -5.30 3.09 -2.71
CA ASP A 101 -6.68 3.21 -3.16
C ASP A 101 -7.07 4.67 -3.45
N GLY A 102 -7.51 4.91 -4.69
CA GLY A 102 -7.93 6.20 -5.20
C GLY A 102 -9.39 6.58 -4.95
N GLU A 103 -10.21 5.66 -4.44
CA GLU A 103 -11.64 5.90 -4.17
C GLU A 103 -11.83 6.72 -2.89
N GLU A 104 -10.89 6.59 -1.94
CA GLU A 104 -10.98 7.21 -0.62
C GLU A 104 -9.85 8.23 -0.36
N ASN A 105 -10.22 9.43 0.08
CA ASN A 105 -9.23 10.47 0.39
C ASN A 105 -8.36 10.14 1.61
N VAL A 106 -8.80 9.23 2.48
CA VAL A 106 -8.12 8.85 3.73
C VAL A 106 -6.67 8.45 3.47
N PHE A 107 -6.41 7.66 2.42
CA PHE A 107 -5.08 7.15 2.10
C PHE A 107 -4.15 8.26 1.59
N ARG A 108 -4.65 9.13 0.70
CA ARG A 108 -3.91 10.34 0.29
C ARG A 108 -3.59 11.23 1.48
N ASN A 109 -4.57 11.49 2.35
CA ASN A 109 -4.40 12.36 3.51
C ASN A 109 -3.29 11.85 4.44
N GLU A 110 -3.23 10.53 4.64
CA GLU A 110 -2.20 9.89 5.45
C GLU A 110 -0.81 10.06 4.85
N VAL A 111 -0.62 9.75 3.57
CA VAL A 111 0.72 9.87 2.97
C VAL A 111 1.18 11.33 2.88
N ASP A 112 0.26 12.28 2.62
CA ASP A 112 0.56 13.72 2.67
C ASP A 112 0.96 14.16 4.09
N TYR A 113 0.26 13.65 5.12
CA TYR A 113 0.62 13.94 6.51
C TYR A 113 1.96 13.33 6.91
N VAL A 114 2.21 12.07 6.55
CA VAL A 114 3.47 11.37 6.86
C VAL A 114 4.63 12.06 6.15
N GLU A 115 4.49 12.48 4.89
CA GLU A 115 5.52 13.28 4.20
C GLU A 115 5.85 14.56 4.97
N LYS A 116 4.84 15.29 5.44
CA LYS A 116 5.02 16.49 6.25
C LYS A 116 5.71 16.19 7.58
N LEU A 117 5.20 15.21 8.33
CA LEU A 117 5.74 14.77 9.61
C LEU A 117 7.23 14.42 9.48
N PHE A 118 7.58 13.61 8.48
CA PHE A 118 8.96 13.19 8.30
C PHE A 118 9.88 14.30 7.78
N SER A 119 9.35 15.22 6.97
CA SER A 119 10.08 16.41 6.53
C SER A 119 10.39 17.38 7.66
N GLU A 120 9.41 17.66 8.54
CA GLU A 120 9.52 18.71 9.55
C GLU A 120 10.12 18.23 10.87
N ARG A 121 9.85 16.97 11.25
CA ARG A 121 10.22 16.43 12.56
C ARG A 121 11.37 15.43 12.51
N PHE A 122 11.46 14.61 11.47
CA PHE A 122 12.34 13.43 11.45
C PHE A 122 13.56 13.56 10.54
N ASP A 123 13.93 14.79 10.16
CA ASP A 123 15.09 15.06 9.32
C ASP A 123 15.11 14.20 8.04
N ALA A 124 13.95 14.06 7.38
CA ALA A 124 13.83 13.36 6.09
C ALA A 124 13.54 14.32 4.93
N LYS A 125 13.59 15.65 5.16
CA LYS A 125 13.33 16.64 4.10
C LYS A 125 14.21 16.39 2.87
N GLY A 126 13.59 16.27 1.71
CA GLY A 126 14.26 15.97 0.44
C GLY A 126 14.66 14.51 0.25
N ARG A 127 14.26 13.60 1.15
CA ARG A 127 14.54 12.15 1.09
C ARG A 127 13.25 11.31 1.09
N ILE A 128 12.15 11.92 0.65
CA ILE A 128 10.82 11.32 0.64
C ILE A 128 10.33 11.26 -0.81
N LEU A 129 9.81 10.10 -1.22
CA LEU A 129 9.13 9.90 -2.49
C LEU A 129 7.72 9.40 -2.20
N THR A 130 6.71 10.16 -2.62
CA THR A 130 5.31 9.86 -2.32
C THR A 130 4.59 9.43 -3.60
N LEU A 131 4.06 8.20 -3.60
CA LEU A 131 3.24 7.61 -4.65
C LEU A 131 1.77 7.64 -4.20
N VAL A 132 0.86 8.14 -5.05
CA VAL A 132 -0.54 8.37 -4.64
C VAL A 132 -1.51 7.98 -5.73
N ASN A 133 -2.45 7.10 -5.40
CA ASN A 133 -3.69 6.95 -6.14
C ASN A 133 -4.71 7.93 -5.58
N ASN A 134 -5.01 8.98 -6.33
CA ASN A 134 -6.13 9.88 -6.06
C ASN A 134 -6.37 10.76 -7.31
N PRO A 135 -7.61 10.94 -7.77
CA PRO A 135 -7.91 11.78 -8.92
C PRO A 135 -7.36 13.21 -8.81
N SER A 136 -7.37 13.79 -7.60
CA SER A 136 -6.92 15.16 -7.38
C SER A 136 -5.40 15.34 -7.53
N THR A 137 -4.59 14.27 -7.55
CA THR A 137 -3.12 14.35 -7.54
C THR A 137 -2.45 14.00 -8.86
N LEU A 138 -3.26 13.57 -9.84
CA LEU A 138 -2.80 13.00 -11.10
C LEU A 138 -1.86 13.90 -11.89
N ASP A 139 -1.93 15.22 -11.72
CA ASP A 139 -1.13 16.25 -12.39
C ASP A 139 0.25 16.52 -11.76
N ARG A 140 0.49 16.05 -10.52
CA ARG A 140 1.66 16.46 -9.73
C ARG A 140 2.34 15.33 -8.96
N ARG A 141 1.65 14.22 -8.69
CA ARG A 141 2.22 13.04 -8.03
C ARG A 141 2.32 11.87 -9.02
N PRO A 142 3.37 11.03 -8.92
CA PRO A 142 3.34 9.71 -9.52
C PRO A 142 2.26 8.83 -8.86
N ILE A 143 1.66 7.96 -9.68
CA ILE A 143 0.63 7.01 -9.27
C ILE A 143 1.24 5.92 -8.39
N ALA A 144 0.50 5.46 -7.38
CA ALA A 144 0.84 4.30 -6.58
C ALA A 144 0.55 3.02 -7.36
N SER A 145 1.60 2.46 -7.97
CA SER A 145 1.56 1.18 -8.68
C SER A 145 2.79 0.36 -8.29
N LEU A 146 2.71 -0.97 -8.45
CA LEU A 146 3.84 -1.87 -8.21
C LEU A 146 5.07 -1.45 -9.04
N SER A 147 4.89 -1.14 -10.33
CA SER A 147 6.00 -0.68 -11.20
C SER A 147 6.61 0.65 -10.77
N ASN A 148 5.81 1.63 -10.34
CA ASN A 148 6.36 2.89 -9.82
C ASN A 148 7.04 2.70 -8.45
N LEU A 149 6.58 1.75 -7.65
CA LEU A 149 7.23 1.37 -6.38
C LEU A 149 8.60 0.76 -6.64
N GLU A 150 8.73 -0.16 -7.60
CA GLU A 150 10.01 -0.71 -8.05
C GLU A 150 10.98 0.40 -8.47
N ILE A 151 10.54 1.31 -9.36
CA ILE A 151 11.34 2.45 -9.82
C ILE A 151 11.77 3.35 -8.64
N ALA A 152 10.89 3.58 -7.66
CA ALA A 152 11.20 4.37 -6.47
C ALA A 152 12.25 3.71 -5.58
N ILE A 153 12.12 2.40 -5.32
CA ILE A 153 13.08 1.59 -4.55
C ILE A 153 14.45 1.64 -5.24
N ASP A 154 14.49 1.43 -6.55
CA ASP A 154 15.71 1.50 -7.36
C ASP A 154 16.40 2.86 -7.30
N ALA A 155 15.62 3.93 -7.44
CA ALA A 155 16.13 5.29 -7.41
C ALA A 155 16.71 5.64 -6.03
N LEU A 156 16.02 5.26 -4.95
CA LEU A 156 16.48 5.50 -3.59
C LEU A 156 17.66 4.62 -3.22
N GLY A 157 17.69 3.36 -3.66
CA GLY A 157 18.82 2.44 -3.52
C GLY A 157 20.13 2.99 -4.10
N LYS A 158 20.04 3.83 -5.13
CA LYS A 158 21.20 4.54 -5.74
C LYS A 158 21.61 5.81 -4.98
N LYS A 159 20.75 6.36 -4.13
CA LYS A 159 21.00 7.61 -3.37
C LYS A 159 21.50 7.35 -1.95
N LEU A 160 21.01 6.27 -1.34
CA LEU A 160 21.33 5.87 0.03
C LEU A 160 22.67 5.13 0.11
N ASP A 161 23.21 5.06 1.33
CA ASP A 161 24.30 4.15 1.70
C ASP A 161 23.74 2.83 2.23
N PRO A 162 23.89 1.70 1.50
CA PRO A 162 23.41 0.39 1.94
C PRO A 162 23.88 -0.03 3.34
N ASN A 163 25.04 0.45 3.78
CA ASN A 163 25.61 0.06 5.07
C ASN A 163 25.12 0.95 6.22
N ASP A 164 24.75 2.19 5.90
CA ASP A 164 24.50 3.20 6.92
C ASP A 164 23.11 3.82 6.93
N ASP A 165 22.41 3.87 5.81
CA ASP A 165 21.10 4.52 5.71
C ASP A 165 19.96 3.50 5.86
N VAL A 166 18.77 4.01 6.20
CA VAL A 166 17.53 3.24 6.35
C VAL A 166 16.54 3.66 5.29
N LEU A 167 15.86 2.71 4.65
CA LEU A 167 14.66 2.98 3.87
C LEU A 167 13.43 2.55 4.67
N MET A 168 12.49 3.48 4.84
CA MET A 168 11.15 3.20 5.32
C MET A 168 10.17 3.15 4.14
N LEU A 169 9.37 2.08 4.05
CA LEU A 169 8.23 1.98 3.15
C LEU A 169 6.96 2.03 4.00
N PHE A 170 6.17 3.09 3.82
CA PHE A 170 4.84 3.22 4.39
C PHE A 170 3.80 2.97 3.30
N ILE A 171 2.95 1.96 3.49
CA ILE A 171 1.82 1.66 2.62
C ILE A 171 0.53 1.85 3.42
N THR A 172 -0.44 2.55 2.83
CA THR A 172 -1.80 2.64 3.35
C THR A 172 -2.82 2.40 2.24
N THR A 173 -3.70 1.43 2.45
CA THR A 173 -4.75 1.00 1.52
C THR A 173 -5.68 -0.04 2.19
N HIS A 174 -6.66 -0.56 1.46
CA HIS A 174 -7.41 -1.76 1.86
C HIS A 174 -6.57 -3.03 1.75
N GLY A 175 -6.98 -4.07 2.47
CA GLY A 175 -6.34 -5.38 2.40
C GLY A 175 -7.34 -6.53 2.37
N SER A 176 -6.97 -7.62 1.70
CA SER A 176 -7.80 -8.81 1.55
C SER A 176 -7.43 -9.91 2.55
N ARG A 177 -8.34 -10.87 2.78
CA ARG A 177 -8.06 -12.06 3.61
C ARG A 177 -6.95 -12.95 3.02
N ALA A 178 -6.66 -12.80 1.72
CA ALA A 178 -5.57 -13.47 1.03
C ALA A 178 -4.24 -12.71 1.16
N HIS A 179 -4.20 -11.65 1.98
CA HIS A 179 -3.03 -10.79 2.21
C HIS A 179 -2.61 -9.98 0.99
N GLU A 180 -3.56 -9.66 0.10
CA GLU A 180 -3.32 -8.69 -0.98
C GLU A 180 -3.56 -7.27 -0.45
N LEU A 181 -2.71 -6.34 -0.86
CA LEU A 181 -2.93 -4.89 -0.71
C LEU A 181 -3.68 -4.39 -1.94
N TYR A 182 -4.78 -3.69 -1.69
CA TYR A 182 -5.61 -3.14 -2.76
C TYR A 182 -4.87 -2.00 -3.46
N VAL A 183 -4.81 -2.02 -4.79
CA VAL A 183 -4.23 -0.95 -5.59
C VAL A 183 -5.22 -0.61 -6.70
N SER A 184 -5.83 0.58 -6.61
CA SER A 184 -6.85 1.00 -7.56
C SER A 184 -6.79 2.49 -7.86
N LEU A 185 -6.98 2.82 -9.13
CA LEU A 185 -7.22 4.18 -9.62
C LEU A 185 -7.98 4.10 -10.95
N ASP A 186 -9.28 3.86 -10.87
CA ASP A 186 -10.10 3.67 -12.07
C ASP A 186 -9.96 4.83 -13.07
N PRO A 187 -9.90 4.52 -14.39
CA PRO A 187 -10.02 3.19 -15.01
C PRO A 187 -8.66 2.53 -15.32
N LEU A 188 -7.60 2.85 -14.58
CA LEU A 188 -6.26 2.32 -14.85
C LEU A 188 -6.14 0.86 -14.36
N PRO A 189 -5.63 -0.07 -15.18
CA PRO A 189 -5.46 -1.47 -14.79
C PRO A 189 -4.18 -1.65 -13.97
N LEU A 190 -4.27 -1.41 -12.65
CA LEU A 190 -3.13 -1.53 -11.73
C LEU A 190 -3.07 -2.91 -11.08
N ASP A 191 -1.86 -3.41 -10.85
CA ASP A 191 -1.63 -4.69 -10.17
C ASP A 191 -1.80 -4.55 -8.64
N GLN A 192 -2.50 -5.51 -8.06
CA GLN A 192 -2.57 -5.69 -6.60
C GLN A 192 -1.19 -6.15 -6.09
N ILE A 193 -0.89 -5.92 -4.81
CA ILE A 193 0.43 -6.27 -4.24
C ILE A 193 0.26 -7.39 -3.22
N VAL A 194 0.96 -8.50 -3.43
CA VAL A 194 1.05 -9.62 -2.47
C VAL A 194 2.35 -9.54 -1.64
N PRO A 195 2.49 -10.32 -0.55
CA PRO A 195 3.70 -10.33 0.27
C PRO A 195 4.97 -10.66 -0.51
N GLU A 196 4.87 -11.57 -1.47
CA GLU A 196 5.99 -12.02 -2.31
C GLU A 196 6.53 -10.89 -3.19
N ASP A 197 5.67 -10.04 -3.77
CA ASP A 197 6.10 -8.93 -4.61
C ASP A 197 7.05 -7.99 -3.86
N LEU A 198 6.70 -7.63 -2.62
CA LEU A 198 7.55 -6.77 -1.79
C LEU A 198 8.83 -7.48 -1.35
N ALA A 199 8.75 -8.78 -1.03
CA ALA A 199 9.94 -9.56 -0.68
C ALA A 199 10.93 -9.61 -1.84
N ASP A 200 10.45 -9.88 -3.05
CA ASP A 200 11.24 -9.96 -4.28
C ASP A 200 11.89 -8.61 -4.61
N LEU A 201 11.11 -7.52 -4.66
CA LEU A 201 11.61 -6.17 -4.91
C LEU A 201 12.76 -5.77 -3.98
N PHE A 202 12.64 -6.06 -2.69
CA PHE A 202 13.69 -5.72 -1.73
C PHE A 202 14.85 -6.70 -1.72
N SER A 203 14.66 -7.95 -2.13
CA SER A 203 15.74 -8.94 -2.28
C SER A 203 16.69 -8.58 -3.43
N GLU A 204 16.16 -7.95 -4.49
CA GLU A 204 16.92 -7.48 -5.65
C GLU A 204 17.56 -6.10 -5.41
N SER A 205 17.06 -5.36 -4.43
CA SER A 205 17.59 -4.05 -4.06
C SER A 205 18.88 -4.14 -3.22
N PRO A 206 19.79 -3.14 -3.31
CA PRO A 206 20.94 -3.07 -2.41
C PRO A 206 20.58 -2.65 -0.97
N ILE A 207 19.30 -2.48 -0.65
CA ILE A 207 18.84 -1.80 0.56
C ILE A 207 18.80 -2.78 1.73
N LYS A 208 19.75 -2.64 2.65
CA LYS A 208 19.89 -3.56 3.78
C LYS A 208 18.94 -3.25 4.93
N HIS A 209 18.94 -2.02 5.42
CA HIS A 209 18.19 -1.61 6.61
C HIS A 209 16.82 -1.08 6.21
N ARG A 210 15.77 -1.80 6.62
CA ARG A 210 14.43 -1.63 6.06
C ARG A 210 13.41 -1.50 7.18
N VAL A 211 12.48 -0.57 7.03
CA VAL A 211 11.31 -0.43 7.91
C VAL A 211 10.06 -0.48 7.05
N PHE A 212 9.23 -1.49 7.24
CA PHE A 212 7.94 -1.61 6.61
C PHE A 212 6.86 -1.19 7.59
N VAL A 213 6.00 -0.26 7.19
CA VAL A 213 4.80 0.10 7.94
C VAL A 213 3.61 -0.08 7.01
N ILE A 214 2.76 -1.07 7.30
CA ILE A 214 1.66 -1.46 6.42
C ILE A 214 0.33 -1.24 7.17
N SER A 215 -0.40 -0.21 6.74
CA SER A 215 -1.74 0.12 7.24
C SER A 215 -2.80 -0.44 6.29
N ALA A 216 -3.25 -1.67 6.56
CA ALA A 216 -4.28 -2.36 5.81
C ALA A 216 -4.90 -3.49 6.65
N CYS A 217 -6.11 -3.92 6.28
CA CYS A 217 -6.73 -5.13 6.81
C CYS A 217 -5.83 -6.34 6.52
N TYR A 218 -5.72 -7.27 7.48
CA TYR A 218 -4.92 -8.50 7.36
C TYR A 218 -3.41 -8.28 7.10
N SER A 219 -2.91 -7.06 7.29
CA SER A 219 -1.51 -6.65 7.01
C SER A 219 -0.45 -7.48 7.75
N GLY A 220 -0.79 -8.11 8.88
CA GLY A 220 0.09 -9.06 9.57
C GLY A 220 0.55 -10.25 8.70
N GLY A 221 -0.15 -10.55 7.60
CA GLY A 221 0.27 -11.55 6.60
C GLY A 221 1.60 -11.24 5.91
N PHE A 222 2.01 -9.98 5.87
CA PHE A 222 3.28 -9.56 5.24
C PHE A 222 4.51 -9.83 6.11
N ILE A 223 4.34 -10.09 7.41
CA ILE A 223 5.47 -10.18 8.36
C ILE A 223 6.44 -11.31 7.97
N ASP A 224 5.92 -12.48 7.61
CA ASP A 224 6.76 -13.64 7.36
C ASP A 224 7.56 -13.52 6.06
N ALA A 225 7.02 -12.87 5.04
CA ALA A 225 7.71 -12.60 3.78
C ALA A 225 8.77 -11.49 3.90
N LEU A 226 8.51 -10.47 4.74
CA LEU A 226 9.36 -9.29 4.84
C LEU A 226 10.43 -9.35 5.93
N LYS A 227 10.30 -10.27 6.91
CA LYS A 227 11.28 -10.38 7.99
C LYS A 227 12.63 -10.90 7.49
N ASP A 228 13.68 -10.28 7.99
CA ASP A 228 15.08 -10.67 7.84
C ASP A 228 15.90 -10.15 9.05
N ASP A 229 17.22 -10.28 9.01
CA ASP A 229 18.09 -9.83 10.09
C ASP A 229 18.17 -8.29 10.26
N ASN A 230 17.73 -7.48 9.29
CA ASN A 230 17.89 -6.02 9.25
C ASN A 230 16.58 -5.26 9.01
N THR A 231 15.44 -5.88 9.31
CA THR A 231 14.11 -5.34 9.04
C THR A 231 13.31 -5.11 10.31
N MET A 232 12.51 -4.05 10.26
CA MET A 232 11.37 -3.85 11.14
C MET A 232 10.11 -3.90 10.28
N VAL A 233 9.11 -4.67 10.69
CA VAL A 233 7.79 -4.72 10.06
C VAL A 233 6.75 -4.34 11.09
N VAL A 234 5.97 -3.30 10.82
CA VAL A 234 4.88 -2.80 11.65
C VAL A 234 3.58 -2.92 10.86
N THR A 235 2.56 -3.54 11.43
CA THR A 235 1.28 -3.78 10.75
C THR A 235 0.11 -3.27 11.56
N ALA A 236 -0.88 -2.69 10.87
CA ALA A 236 -2.09 -2.16 11.50
C ALA A 236 -3.01 -3.24 12.07
N ALA A 237 -2.91 -4.47 11.56
CA ALA A 237 -3.70 -5.60 12.05
C ALA A 237 -2.89 -6.89 12.03
N ARG A 238 -3.39 -7.89 12.78
CA ARG A 238 -2.95 -9.28 12.69
C ARG A 238 -3.36 -9.90 11.36
N GLY A 239 -2.63 -10.92 10.89
CA GLY A 239 -2.88 -11.56 9.58
C GLY A 239 -4.26 -12.18 9.37
N ASP A 240 -5.07 -12.35 10.41
CA ASP A 240 -6.45 -12.85 10.34
C ASP A 240 -7.50 -11.84 10.87
N ARG A 241 -7.11 -10.57 11.03
CA ARG A 241 -7.95 -9.48 11.55
C ARG A 241 -8.03 -8.31 10.56
N ALA A 242 -9.16 -7.62 10.56
CA ALA A 242 -9.29 -6.32 9.89
C ALA A 242 -8.66 -5.19 10.74
N SER A 243 -8.33 -4.07 10.09
CA SER A 243 -8.04 -2.78 10.73
C SER A 243 -9.20 -1.80 10.49
N PHE A 244 -9.22 -0.67 11.18
CA PHE A 244 -10.36 0.25 11.20
C PHE A 244 -9.99 1.71 10.88
N GLY A 245 -11.01 2.55 10.73
CA GLY A 245 -10.86 3.97 10.43
C GLY A 245 -10.68 4.30 8.93
N CYS A 246 -10.80 3.32 8.03
CA CYS A 246 -10.93 3.57 6.59
C CYS A 246 -12.41 3.82 6.22
N GLY A 247 -12.66 4.55 5.13
CA GLY A 247 -14.01 5.01 4.78
C GLY A 247 -13.99 6.35 4.04
N THR A 248 -14.96 6.55 3.13
CA THR A 248 -15.14 7.81 2.38
C THR A 248 -15.33 9.05 3.24
N THR A 249 -15.78 8.89 4.49
CA THR A 249 -15.94 9.98 5.45
C THR A 249 -14.76 10.14 6.41
N SER A 250 -13.86 9.16 6.44
CA SER A 250 -12.69 9.15 7.32
C SER A 250 -11.60 10.07 6.79
N GLU A 251 -10.95 10.78 7.71
CA GLU A 251 -9.87 11.69 7.37
C GLU A 251 -8.50 11.03 7.50
N ILE A 252 -8.38 10.05 8.39
CA ILE A 252 -7.19 9.26 8.68
C ILE A 252 -7.62 7.90 9.27
N THR A 253 -6.85 6.83 9.04
CA THR A 253 -7.13 5.52 9.65
C THR A 253 -6.86 5.54 11.16
N ASP A 254 -7.43 4.58 11.90
CA ASP A 254 -7.21 4.50 13.35
C ASP A 254 -5.73 4.23 13.65
N PHE A 255 -5.10 3.34 12.85
CA PHE A 255 -3.67 3.09 12.97
C PHE A 255 -2.83 4.32 12.63
N GLY A 256 -3.16 5.01 11.53
CA GLY A 256 -2.43 6.21 11.13
C GLY A 256 -2.54 7.35 12.16
N ARG A 257 -3.71 7.50 12.77
CA ARG A 257 -3.93 8.43 13.88
C ARG A 257 -3.07 8.06 15.08
N ALA A 258 -3.21 6.84 15.59
CA ALA A 258 -2.51 6.40 16.79
C ALA A 258 -0.98 6.41 16.59
N PHE A 259 -0.48 5.89 15.47
CA PHE A 259 0.96 5.75 15.23
C PHE A 259 1.62 7.06 14.77
N PHE A 260 1.11 7.70 13.71
CA PHE A 260 1.76 8.89 13.14
C PHE A 260 1.35 10.18 13.84
N VAL A 261 0.05 10.41 14.02
CA VAL A 261 -0.42 11.69 14.57
C VAL A 261 -0.17 11.79 16.06
N ASP A 262 -0.44 10.74 16.81
CA ASP A 262 -0.42 10.83 18.26
C ASP A 262 0.95 10.38 18.79
N ALA A 263 1.38 9.15 18.51
CA ALA A 263 2.58 8.59 19.11
C ALA A 263 3.89 9.17 18.56
N LEU A 264 4.07 9.29 17.24
CA LEU A 264 5.30 9.85 16.65
C LEU A 264 5.49 11.36 16.89
N ASN A 265 4.43 12.07 17.30
CA ASN A 265 4.56 13.44 17.81
C ASN A 265 5.04 13.50 19.27
N ARG A 266 4.87 12.42 20.05
CA ARG A 266 5.39 12.31 21.41
C ARG A 266 6.81 11.77 21.47
N THR A 267 7.14 10.79 20.64
CA THR A 267 8.45 10.11 20.63
C THR A 267 9.01 9.97 19.22
N ALA A 268 10.34 9.89 19.10
CA ALA A 268 10.98 9.56 17.83
C ALA A 268 11.25 8.06 17.66
N SER A 269 11.06 7.26 18.71
CA SER A 269 11.30 5.82 18.70
C SER A 269 10.10 5.08 18.10
N PHE A 270 10.31 4.34 17.01
CA PHE A 270 9.24 3.58 16.35
C PHE A 270 8.66 2.48 17.25
N THR A 271 9.48 1.82 18.07
CA THR A 271 9.02 0.79 19.01
C THR A 271 8.17 1.40 20.12
N ASP A 272 8.56 2.56 20.65
CA ASP A 272 7.80 3.25 21.70
C ASP A 272 6.50 3.80 21.11
N ALA A 273 6.56 4.37 19.89
CA ALA A 273 5.40 4.86 19.19
C ALA A 273 4.39 3.76 18.90
N PHE A 274 4.87 2.58 18.48
CA PHE A 274 4.02 1.42 18.28
C PHE A 274 3.40 0.91 19.58
N ALA A 275 4.16 0.87 20.68
CA ALA A 275 3.66 0.44 21.99
C ALA A 275 2.56 1.37 22.51
N ASP A 276 2.68 2.68 22.27
CA ASP A 276 1.63 3.66 22.56
C ASP A 276 0.41 3.46 21.65
N ALA A 277 0.63 3.38 20.34
CA ALA A 277 -0.44 3.24 19.36
C ALA A 277 -1.27 1.97 19.60
N LYS A 278 -0.62 0.85 19.93
CA LYS A 278 -1.30 -0.42 20.23
C LYS A 278 -2.24 -0.31 21.44
N LYS A 279 -1.86 0.42 22.49
CA LYS A 279 -2.73 0.63 23.67
C LYS A 279 -3.92 1.52 23.33
N GLU A 280 -3.69 2.54 22.53
CA GLU A 280 -4.71 3.51 22.13
C GLU A 280 -5.75 2.86 21.21
N ILE A 281 -5.32 2.08 20.22
CA ILE A 281 -6.19 1.27 19.36
C ILE A 281 -7.00 0.25 20.18
N ASP A 282 -6.36 -0.50 21.08
CA ASP A 282 -7.06 -1.48 21.94
C ASP A 282 -8.18 -0.84 22.78
N ALA A 283 -7.94 0.38 23.29
CA ALA A 283 -8.93 1.14 24.03
C ALA A 283 -10.09 1.63 23.15
N TRP A 284 -9.81 2.10 21.92
CA TRP A 284 -10.86 2.51 20.97
C TRP A 284 -11.70 1.33 20.52
N GLU A 285 -11.07 0.20 20.16
CA GLU A 285 -11.76 -1.00 19.72
C GLU A 285 -12.63 -1.59 20.84
N THR A 286 -12.16 -1.56 22.09
CA THR A 286 -12.96 -1.94 23.27
C THR A 286 -14.18 -1.03 23.43
N ARG A 287 -13.97 0.29 23.33
CA ARG A 287 -15.05 1.29 23.46
C ARG A 287 -16.10 1.11 22.37
N ASP A 288 -15.65 0.87 21.14
CA ASP A 288 -16.49 0.80 19.94
C ASP A 288 -17.00 -0.63 19.68
N GLN A 289 -16.72 -1.56 20.59
CA GLN A 289 -17.14 -2.96 20.54
C GLN A 289 -16.71 -3.69 19.26
N GLN A 290 -15.55 -3.32 18.73
CA GLN A 290 -14.96 -3.93 17.55
C GLN A 290 -14.19 -5.20 17.90
N THR A 291 -14.03 -6.08 16.90
CA THR A 291 -13.08 -7.18 17.03
C THR A 291 -11.67 -6.61 16.94
N HIS A 292 -10.86 -6.80 17.98
CA HIS A 292 -9.56 -6.13 18.07
C HIS A 292 -8.66 -6.47 16.87
N SER A 293 -8.08 -5.45 16.24
CA SER A 293 -7.17 -5.60 15.09
C SER A 293 -5.85 -6.25 15.48
N LEU A 294 -5.43 -6.08 16.74
CA LEU A 294 -4.17 -6.57 17.31
C LEU A 294 -2.94 -6.19 16.44
N PRO A 295 -2.62 -4.89 16.33
CA PRO A 295 -1.45 -4.43 15.57
C PRO A 295 -0.18 -5.19 15.99
N GLN A 296 0.72 -5.43 15.03
CA GLN A 296 1.93 -6.22 15.26
C GLN A 296 3.20 -5.44 14.92
N ILE A 297 4.30 -5.80 15.61
CA ILE A 297 5.64 -5.36 15.29
C ILE A 297 6.58 -6.57 15.31
N ALA A 298 7.33 -6.76 14.23
CA ALA A 298 8.47 -7.66 14.15
C ALA A 298 9.72 -6.80 13.92
N THR A 299 10.78 -7.05 14.69
CA THR A 299 11.98 -6.20 14.68
C THR A 299 13.20 -7.00 15.12
N THR A 300 14.38 -6.55 14.72
CA THR A 300 15.66 -7.20 15.08
C THR A 300 16.60 -6.24 15.81
N PRO A 301 17.58 -6.77 16.59
CA PRO A 301 18.59 -5.93 17.21
C PRO A 301 19.40 -5.08 16.21
N ALA A 302 19.61 -5.57 14.98
CA ALA A 302 20.40 -4.85 13.98
C ALA A 302 19.67 -3.60 13.46
N ILE A 303 18.39 -3.72 13.08
CA ILE A 303 17.61 -2.56 12.65
C ILE A 303 17.38 -1.58 13.80
N GLU A 304 17.17 -2.07 15.03
CA GLU A 304 16.99 -1.20 16.20
C GLU A 304 18.25 -0.40 16.53
N ALA A 305 19.43 -1.02 16.45
CA ALA A 305 20.70 -0.33 16.59
C ALA A 305 20.86 0.74 15.51
N LYS A 306 20.47 0.44 14.27
CA LYS A 306 20.54 1.40 13.17
C LYS A 306 19.59 2.58 13.36
N LEU A 307 18.33 2.31 13.72
CA LEU A 307 17.33 3.33 14.02
C LEU A 307 17.72 4.17 15.25
N LYS A 308 18.42 3.59 16.23
CA LYS A 308 18.99 4.34 17.36
C LYS A 308 20.08 5.31 16.89
N ASN A 309 20.97 4.89 16.00
CA ASN A 309 22.00 5.76 15.42
C ASN A 309 21.38 6.91 14.61
N TRP A 310 20.39 6.60 13.78
CA TRP A 310 19.59 7.61 13.06
C TRP A 310 18.99 8.64 14.01
N ARG A 311 18.27 8.21 15.06
CA ARG A 311 17.67 9.10 16.07
C ARG A 311 18.71 9.92 16.83
N GLY A 312 19.93 9.41 17.01
CA GLY A 312 21.03 10.16 17.60
C GLY A 312 21.59 11.27 16.71
N GLY A 313 21.32 11.22 15.40
CA GLY A 313 21.85 12.14 14.39
C GLY A 313 21.05 13.43 14.17
N PHE A 314 19.92 13.60 14.85
CA PHE A 314 19.11 14.82 14.77
C PHE A 314 18.33 15.05 16.08
N LYS A 315 17.84 16.28 16.27
CA LYS A 315 16.85 16.59 17.30
C LYS A 315 15.48 16.67 16.63
N PRO A 316 14.46 15.92 17.10
CA PRO A 316 13.14 16.01 16.51
C PRO A 316 12.62 17.45 16.49
N GLY A 317 12.05 17.85 15.35
CA GLY A 317 11.33 19.12 15.22
C GLY A 317 10.10 19.21 16.13
N PRO A 318 9.35 20.32 16.14
CA PRO A 318 8.12 20.43 16.91
C PRO A 318 7.09 19.35 16.50
N ALA A 319 6.06 19.15 17.33
CA ALA A 319 4.93 18.31 16.94
C ALA A 319 4.22 18.91 15.72
N VAL A 320 3.86 18.07 14.76
CA VAL A 320 3.20 18.43 13.50
C VAL A 320 1.71 18.11 13.62
N PRO A 321 0.83 19.11 13.71
CA PRO A 321 -0.60 18.85 13.81
C PRO A 321 -1.14 18.24 12.51
N PHE A 322 -2.04 17.26 12.66
CA PHE A 322 -2.83 16.75 11.55
C PHE A 322 -3.97 17.71 11.26
N HIS A 323 -4.02 18.21 10.03
CA HIS A 323 -5.15 18.98 9.51
C HIS A 323 -5.69 18.23 8.30
N PRO A 324 -6.92 17.73 8.36
CA PRO A 324 -7.53 17.09 7.21
C PRO A 324 -7.64 18.10 6.07
N PRO A 325 -7.26 17.75 4.83
CA PRO A 325 -7.57 18.58 3.67
C PRO A 325 -9.09 18.77 3.58
N ALA A 326 -9.52 19.97 3.19
CA ALA A 326 -10.92 20.23 2.94
C ALA A 326 -11.44 19.20 1.92
N ARG A 327 -12.63 18.63 2.17
CA ARG A 327 -13.25 17.71 1.22
C ARG A 327 -13.43 18.46 -0.10
N GLU A 328 -12.76 18.00 -1.15
CA GLU A 328 -13.03 18.46 -2.50
C GLU A 328 -14.42 17.94 -2.88
N HIS A 329 -15.45 18.79 -2.77
CA HIS A 329 -16.75 18.48 -3.35
C HIS A 329 -16.53 18.33 -4.86
N SER A 330 -16.68 17.12 -5.38
CA SER A 330 -16.87 16.92 -6.81
C SER A 330 -18.07 17.77 -7.22
N ALA A 331 -17.82 18.84 -7.96
CA ALA A 331 -18.88 19.68 -8.48
C ALA A 331 -19.83 18.77 -9.30
N PRO A 332 -21.16 18.84 -9.11
CA PRO A 332 -22.08 18.10 -9.94
C PRO A 332 -21.83 18.51 -11.39
N SER A 333 -21.46 17.54 -12.22
CA SER A 333 -21.32 17.75 -13.65
C SER A 333 -22.60 18.41 -14.17
N LYS A 334 -22.48 19.58 -14.82
CA LYS A 334 -23.62 20.19 -15.52
C LYS A 334 -24.19 19.12 -16.45
N PRO A 335 -25.53 18.91 -16.48
CA PRO A 335 -26.11 17.99 -17.44
C PRO A 335 -25.66 18.40 -18.84
N ARG A 336 -25.12 17.43 -19.59
CA ARG A 336 -24.80 17.60 -21.02
C ARG A 336 -26.04 18.18 -21.70
N SER A 337 -25.92 19.39 -22.22
CA SER A 337 -26.91 19.95 -23.13
C SER A 337 -27.13 18.98 -24.29
N ASP A 338 -28.40 18.77 -24.62
CA ASP A 338 -28.90 17.82 -25.60
C ASP A 338 -28.07 17.75 -26.89
N LYS A 339 -27.83 16.51 -27.35
CA LYS A 339 -27.35 16.25 -28.70
C LYS A 339 -28.37 16.81 -29.71
N PRO A 340 -27.96 17.49 -30.78
CA PRO A 340 -28.85 17.79 -31.88
C PRO A 340 -29.23 16.48 -32.59
N SER A 341 -30.54 16.27 -32.73
CA SER A 341 -31.14 15.24 -33.56
C SER A 341 -30.67 15.41 -35.01
N VAL A 342 -29.91 14.43 -35.50
CA VAL A 342 -29.64 14.29 -36.93
C VAL A 342 -30.86 13.61 -37.55
N GLU A 343 -31.71 14.38 -38.21
CA GLU A 343 -32.73 13.85 -39.12
C GLU A 343 -32.06 13.27 -40.36
N ALA A 344 -32.31 11.99 -40.62
CA ALA A 344 -31.98 11.34 -41.89
C ALA A 344 -32.90 11.85 -43.00
N ARG A 345 -32.32 12.11 -44.18
CA ARG A 345 -33.05 12.22 -45.45
C ARG A 345 -33.02 10.90 -46.19
#